data_AF-A0A3C0FX01-F1
#
_entry.id   AF-A0A3C0FX01-F1
#
_cell.length_a   1.000
_cell.length_b   1.000
_cell.length_c   1.000
_cell.angle_alpha   90.00
_cell.angle_beta   90.00
_cell.angle_gamma   90.00
#
_symmetry.space_group_name_H-M   'P 1'
#
loop_
_entity.id
_entity.type
_entity.pdbx_description
1 polymer ?
#
loop_
_entity_poly.entity_id
_entity_poly.type
_entity_poly.pdbx_seq_one_letter_code
_entity_poly.pdbx_strand_id
1 'polypeptide(L)'
;LDSERELRGAIELHADDVVVGNHHAERTMLHGVLDLEDVGVWEIMVHRRKVQMIDISRPMEEILDTVLASPHTRIPIYEKDPDNIVGVLHAREVLKAIVRGAKPASAEDVRELSSEPWFIPDSTTLADQLKAFKERHEHFAIVVDEYGAFEGVVSLEDILEEIVGDIADETDVEVVGVQPQADGSVIVRGDVTIRDLNRRFGWRLPDEEAATVAGLLLYETRRIP
;
A
#
# COMPACT_ATOMS: atom_id res chain seq x y z
N LEU A 1 -20.78 -2.32 -16.50
CA LEU A 1 -21.81 -3.06 -15.73
C LEU A 1 -22.16 -4.42 -16.34
N ASP A 2 -22.77 -4.51 -17.54
CA ASP A 2 -23.10 -5.84 -18.13
C ASP A 2 -21.85 -6.60 -18.58
N SER A 3 -20.95 -5.94 -19.31
CA SER A 3 -19.73 -6.57 -19.84
C SER A 3 -18.71 -6.99 -18.77
N GLU A 4 -18.64 -6.28 -17.65
CA GLU A 4 -17.73 -6.64 -16.54
C GLU A 4 -18.25 -7.85 -15.77
N ARG A 5 -19.58 -7.92 -15.53
CA ARG A 5 -20.21 -9.11 -14.96
C ARG A 5 -20.09 -10.32 -15.87
N GLU A 6 -20.21 -10.12 -17.19
CA GLU A 6 -19.94 -11.17 -18.18
C GLU A 6 -18.49 -11.63 -18.14
N LEU A 7 -17.51 -10.72 -17.99
CA LEU A 7 -16.08 -11.05 -17.86
C LEU A 7 -15.79 -11.82 -16.58
N ARG A 8 -16.31 -11.37 -15.42
CA ARG A 8 -16.16 -12.07 -14.14
C ARG A 8 -16.81 -13.46 -14.20
N GLY A 9 -18.02 -13.55 -14.78
CA GLY A 9 -18.70 -14.83 -15.01
C GLY A 9 -17.95 -15.76 -15.95
N ALA A 10 -17.30 -15.23 -17.00
CA ALA A 10 -16.48 -16.03 -17.91
C ALA A 10 -15.19 -16.55 -17.24
N ILE A 11 -14.54 -15.73 -16.39
CA ILE A 11 -13.43 -16.16 -15.56
C ILE A 11 -13.89 -17.33 -14.68
N GLU A 12 -15.01 -17.19 -13.97
CA GLU A 12 -15.62 -18.21 -13.12
C GLU A 12 -15.95 -19.51 -13.87
N LEU A 13 -16.65 -19.44 -15.01
CA LEU A 13 -17.06 -20.62 -15.78
C LEU A 13 -15.86 -21.45 -16.30
N HIS A 14 -14.74 -20.80 -16.63
CA HIS A 14 -13.53 -21.51 -17.04
C HIS A 14 -12.75 -22.15 -15.86
N ALA A 15 -13.21 -22.08 -14.60
CA ALA A 15 -12.65 -22.90 -13.50
C ALA A 15 -13.07 -24.36 -13.57
N ASP A 16 -14.35 -24.59 -13.83
CA ASP A 16 -14.96 -25.88 -13.52
C ASP A 16 -14.64 -26.94 -14.58
N ASP A 17 -14.24 -26.53 -15.78
CA ASP A 17 -13.96 -27.42 -16.92
C ASP A 17 -12.49 -27.92 -17.00
N VAL A 18 -11.58 -27.46 -16.14
CA VAL A 18 -10.14 -27.79 -16.27
C VAL A 18 -9.57 -28.43 -15.01
N VAL A 19 -9.57 -29.76 -15.01
CA VAL A 19 -8.84 -30.56 -14.04
C VAL A 19 -7.33 -30.42 -14.30
N VAL A 20 -6.58 -30.04 -13.25
CA VAL A 20 -5.10 -30.01 -13.06
C VAL A 20 -4.36 -28.69 -13.36
N GLY A 21 -3.95 -27.99 -12.30
CA GLY A 21 -2.73 -27.16 -12.24
C GLY A 21 -2.93 -25.65 -12.04
N ASN A 22 -2.24 -25.07 -11.03
CA ASN A 22 -1.85 -23.66 -10.77
C ASN A 22 -2.73 -22.44 -11.16
N HIS A 23 -3.95 -22.59 -11.67
CA HIS A 23 -4.75 -21.48 -12.19
C HIS A 23 -5.47 -20.65 -11.12
N HIS A 24 -5.38 -20.99 -9.83
CA HIS A 24 -5.97 -20.16 -8.77
C HIS A 24 -5.29 -18.79 -8.66
N ALA A 25 -3.96 -18.75 -8.70
CA ALA A 25 -3.21 -17.50 -8.66
C ALA A 25 -3.52 -16.60 -9.87
N GLU A 26 -3.62 -17.19 -11.07
CA GLU A 26 -4.00 -16.46 -12.28
C GLU A 26 -5.41 -15.85 -12.19
N ARG A 27 -6.36 -16.55 -11.55
CA ARG A 27 -7.72 -16.04 -11.33
C ARG A 27 -7.73 -14.88 -10.35
N THR A 28 -7.02 -15.02 -9.23
CA THR A 28 -6.84 -13.92 -8.26
C THR A 28 -6.25 -12.70 -8.95
N MET A 29 -5.23 -12.89 -9.79
CA MET A 29 -4.64 -11.81 -10.58
C MET A 29 -5.65 -11.16 -11.53
N LEU A 30 -6.42 -11.95 -12.26
CA LEU A 30 -7.43 -11.40 -13.18
C LEU A 30 -8.52 -10.63 -12.43
N HIS A 31 -8.95 -11.08 -11.27
CA HIS A 31 -9.88 -10.34 -10.43
C HIS A 31 -9.24 -9.05 -9.88
N GLY A 32 -8.02 -9.11 -9.37
CA GLY A 32 -7.29 -7.94 -8.89
C GLY A 32 -7.12 -6.87 -9.97
N VAL A 33 -6.84 -7.27 -11.22
CA VAL A 33 -6.80 -6.34 -12.36
C VAL A 33 -8.15 -5.65 -12.60
N LEU A 34 -9.26 -6.39 -12.52
CA LEU A 34 -10.60 -5.81 -12.72
C LEU A 34 -10.97 -4.85 -11.58
N ASP A 35 -10.56 -5.16 -10.35
CA ASP A 35 -10.87 -4.34 -9.18
C ASP A 35 -10.13 -2.98 -9.19
N LEU A 36 -9.01 -2.84 -9.93
CA LEU A 36 -8.24 -1.58 -9.98
C LEU A 36 -9.03 -0.37 -10.49
N GLU A 37 -10.08 -0.60 -11.29
CA GLU A 37 -10.92 0.48 -11.83
C GLU A 37 -11.80 1.11 -10.74
N ASP A 38 -12.14 0.35 -9.70
CA ASP A 38 -13.07 0.75 -8.65
C ASP A 38 -12.37 1.07 -7.31
N VAL A 39 -11.15 0.57 -7.09
CA VAL A 39 -10.37 0.79 -5.87
C VAL A 39 -9.60 2.12 -5.93
N GLY A 40 -9.72 2.91 -4.86
CA GLY A 40 -8.98 4.17 -4.70
C GLY A 40 -7.60 3.97 -4.07
N VAL A 41 -6.66 4.87 -4.37
CA VAL A 41 -5.32 4.90 -3.77
C VAL A 41 -5.38 4.98 -2.24
N TRP A 42 -6.35 5.72 -1.69
CA TRP A 42 -6.55 5.86 -0.26
C TRP A 42 -6.79 4.53 0.49
N GLU A 43 -7.24 3.49 -0.20
CA GLU A 43 -7.52 2.18 0.39
C GLU A 43 -6.25 1.37 0.67
N ILE A 44 -5.20 1.60 -0.12
CA ILE A 44 -3.96 0.80 -0.08
C ILE A 44 -2.74 1.61 0.40
N MET A 45 -2.85 2.94 0.41
CA MET A 45 -1.72 3.80 0.74
C MET A 45 -1.16 3.50 2.13
N VAL A 46 0.14 3.71 2.29
CA VAL A 46 0.75 3.78 3.62
C VAL A 46 0.32 5.10 4.26
N HIS A 47 -0.67 5.01 5.15
CA HIS A 47 -1.21 6.17 5.86
C HIS A 47 -0.12 6.93 6.63
N ARG A 48 -0.17 8.27 6.63
CA ARG A 48 0.85 9.21 7.18
C ARG A 48 1.39 8.88 8.57
N ARG A 49 0.60 8.20 9.39
CA ARG A 49 0.98 7.77 10.76
C ARG A 49 2.03 6.65 10.76
N LYS A 50 2.12 5.89 9.67
CA LYS A 50 3.04 4.77 9.47
C LYS A 50 4.18 5.14 8.52
N VAL A 51 4.08 6.25 7.79
CA VAL A 51 5.13 6.70 6.87
C VAL A 51 6.35 7.15 7.66
N GLN A 52 7.49 6.52 7.41
CA GLN A 52 8.77 7.04 7.88
C GLN A 52 9.16 8.24 7.02
N MET A 53 9.47 9.36 7.67
CA MET A 53 9.79 10.63 7.02
C MET A 53 11.02 11.27 7.66
N ILE A 54 11.71 12.14 6.93
CA ILE A 54 12.91 12.83 7.40
C ILE A 54 12.66 14.34 7.43
N ASP A 55 12.84 14.95 8.61
CA ASP A 55 12.93 16.40 8.73
C ASP A 55 14.33 16.86 8.34
N ILE A 56 14.44 17.58 7.22
CA ILE A 56 15.74 18.08 6.75
C ILE A 56 16.26 19.26 7.56
N SER A 57 15.47 19.79 8.49
CA SER A 57 15.89 20.83 9.43
C SER A 57 16.74 20.27 10.57
N ARG A 58 16.79 18.94 10.74
CA ARG A 58 17.56 18.26 11.79
C ARG A 58 19.05 18.21 11.45
N PRO A 59 19.93 18.01 12.45
CA PRO A 59 21.35 17.79 12.23
C PRO A 59 21.60 16.64 11.25
N MET A 60 22.59 16.81 10.37
CA MET A 60 22.90 15.84 9.31
C MET A 60 23.18 14.43 9.83
N GLU A 61 23.83 14.31 10.99
CA GLU A 61 24.08 13.00 11.61
C GLU A 61 22.78 12.24 11.89
N GLU A 62 21.75 12.93 12.38
CA GLU A 62 20.44 12.34 12.66
C GLU A 62 19.69 11.95 11.38
N ILE A 63 19.85 12.75 10.31
CA ILE A 63 19.31 12.43 8.98
C ILE A 63 19.96 11.14 8.45
N LEU A 64 21.29 11.05 8.51
CA LEU A 64 22.02 9.88 8.04
C LEU A 64 21.68 8.62 8.84
N ASP A 65 21.59 8.73 10.17
CA ASP A 65 21.16 7.63 11.02
C ASP A 65 19.75 7.13 10.65
N THR A 66 18.83 8.06 10.36
CA THR A 66 17.47 7.73 9.93
C THR A 66 17.46 7.02 8.58
N VAL A 67 18.26 7.48 7.61
CA VAL A 67 18.39 6.84 6.28
C VAL A 67 18.98 5.45 6.40
N LEU A 68 20.02 5.25 7.22
CA LEU A 68 20.69 3.96 7.38
C LEU A 68 19.86 2.94 8.15
N ALA A 69 19.02 3.39 9.09
CA ALA A 69 18.11 2.53 9.84
C ALA A 69 16.82 2.19 9.10
N SER A 70 16.49 2.94 8.04
CA SER A 70 15.26 2.74 7.27
C SER A 70 15.30 1.44 6.46
N PRO A 71 14.25 0.60 6.51
CA PRO A 71 14.11 -0.53 5.60
C PRO A 71 13.63 -0.09 4.20
N HIS A 72 13.31 1.19 4.01
CA HIS A 72 12.67 1.70 2.80
C HIS A 72 13.67 2.34 1.84
N THR A 73 13.43 2.11 0.54
CA THR A 73 14.31 2.61 -0.54
C THR A 73 14.10 4.11 -0.81
N ARG A 74 12.87 4.59 -0.62
CA ARG A 74 12.42 5.97 -0.84
C ARG A 74 11.78 6.48 0.43
N ILE A 75 12.15 7.69 0.84
CA ILE A 75 11.72 8.29 2.10
C ILE A 75 11.31 9.74 1.81
N PRO A 76 10.07 10.15 2.10
CA PRO A 76 9.68 11.56 1.99
C PRO A 76 10.52 12.43 2.92
N ILE A 77 10.96 13.56 2.40
CA ILE A 77 11.63 14.61 3.18
C ILE A 77 10.71 15.82 3.33
N TYR A 78 10.69 16.40 4.52
CA TYR A 78 9.88 17.58 4.84
C TYR A 78 10.71 18.63 5.58
N GLU A 79 10.25 19.87 5.57
CA GLU A 79 10.92 20.97 6.27
C GLU A 79 9.97 21.61 7.29
N LYS A 80 10.31 21.50 8.58
CA LYS A 80 9.61 22.04 9.77
C LYS A 80 8.23 21.46 10.03
N ASP A 81 7.36 21.48 9.03
CA ASP A 81 6.00 20.94 9.09
C ASP A 81 5.95 19.60 8.33
N PRO A 82 5.48 18.51 8.95
CA PRO A 82 5.30 17.22 8.27
C PRO A 82 4.41 17.29 7.01
N ASP A 83 3.50 18.25 6.91
CA ASP A 83 2.67 18.44 5.71
C ASP A 83 3.45 19.15 4.58
N ASN A 84 4.57 19.80 4.90
CA ASN A 84 5.45 20.48 3.95
C ASN A 84 6.50 19.51 3.36
N ILE A 85 6.03 18.58 2.53
CA ILE A 85 6.90 17.66 1.79
C ILE A 85 7.69 18.42 0.72
N VAL A 86 9.02 18.39 0.81
CA VAL A 86 9.92 19.12 -0.09
C VAL A 86 10.67 18.22 -1.07
N GLY A 87 10.48 16.90 -0.98
CA GLY A 87 11.13 15.94 -1.87
C GLY A 87 10.99 14.48 -1.42
N VAL A 88 11.57 13.60 -2.23
CA VAL A 88 11.69 12.17 -1.93
C VAL A 88 13.16 11.77 -2.02
N LEU A 89 13.72 11.34 -0.90
CA LEU A 89 15.10 10.90 -0.82
C LEU A 89 15.20 9.41 -1.10
N HIS A 90 16.00 9.05 -2.10
CA HIS A 90 16.35 7.65 -2.33
C HIS A 90 17.63 7.31 -1.56
N ALA A 91 17.56 6.32 -0.66
CA ALA A 91 18.67 5.98 0.25
C ALA A 91 20.00 5.70 -0.49
N ARG A 92 19.93 5.15 -1.71
CA ARG A 92 21.10 4.90 -2.57
C ARG A 92 21.82 6.19 -3.02
N GLU A 93 21.11 7.31 -3.20
CA GLU A 93 21.76 8.56 -3.63
C GLU A 93 22.63 9.15 -2.52
N VAL A 94 22.23 8.99 -1.26
CA VAL A 94 23.07 9.30 -0.09
C VAL A 94 24.35 8.46 -0.09
N LEU A 95 24.23 7.14 -0.31
CA LEU A 95 25.38 6.24 -0.38
C LEU A 95 26.32 6.60 -1.54
N LYS A 96 25.78 6.93 -2.72
CA LYS A 96 26.57 7.39 -3.88
C LYS A 96 27.31 8.70 -3.58
N ALA A 97 26.67 9.65 -2.89
CA ALA A 97 27.30 10.90 -2.50
C ALA A 97 28.51 10.62 -1.60
N ILE A 98 28.34 9.80 -0.57
CA ILE A 98 29.40 9.40 0.37
C ILE A 98 30.57 8.74 -0.37
N VAL A 99 30.29 7.77 -1.26
CA VAL A 99 31.33 7.05 -2.02
C VAL A 99 32.11 7.99 -2.96
N ARG A 100 31.46 9.01 -3.51
CA ARG A 100 32.10 10.04 -4.35
C ARG A 100 32.90 11.07 -3.55
N GLY A 101 32.96 10.93 -2.22
CA GLY A 101 33.64 11.85 -1.32
C GLY A 101 32.84 13.11 -1.02
N ALA A 102 31.60 13.21 -1.48
CA ALA A 102 30.68 14.26 -1.07
C ALA A 102 30.18 13.93 0.35
N LYS A 103 30.24 14.90 1.24
CA LYS A 103 29.60 14.83 2.56
C LYS A 103 28.46 15.82 2.52
N PRO A 104 27.20 15.35 2.37
CA PRO A 104 26.06 16.21 2.63
C PRO A 104 26.28 16.81 4.01
N ALA A 105 26.24 18.14 4.11
CA ALA A 105 26.53 18.86 5.34
C ALA A 105 25.38 19.80 5.72
N SER A 106 24.44 20.00 4.80
CA SER A 106 23.29 20.90 4.94
C SER A 106 21.99 20.27 4.45
N ALA A 107 20.88 20.87 4.87
CA ALA A 107 19.54 20.55 4.38
C ALA A 107 19.44 20.71 2.84
N GLU A 108 20.15 21.69 2.28
CA GLU A 108 20.16 21.95 0.84
C GLU A 108 20.82 20.81 0.07
N ASP A 109 21.92 20.25 0.58
CA ASP A 109 22.56 19.09 -0.04
C ASP A 109 21.61 17.88 -0.08
N VAL A 110 20.82 17.68 0.98
CA VAL A 110 19.82 16.59 1.04
C VAL A 110 18.69 16.84 0.04
N ARG A 111 18.25 18.09 -0.09
CA ARG A 111 17.24 18.51 -1.07
C ARG A 111 17.74 18.29 -2.51
N GLU A 112 18.99 18.66 -2.81
CA GLU A 112 19.61 18.42 -4.12
C GLU A 112 19.79 16.93 -4.46
N LEU A 113 20.00 16.08 -3.45
CA LEU A 113 20.04 14.62 -3.60
C LEU A 113 18.66 13.98 -3.72
N SER A 114 17.60 14.73 -3.43
CA SER A 114 16.23 14.26 -3.46
C SER A 114 15.58 14.52 -4.80
N SER A 115 14.59 13.69 -5.13
CA SER A 115 13.73 13.89 -6.30
C SER A 115 12.59 14.85 -5.94
N GLU A 116 12.05 15.57 -6.92
CA GLU A 116 10.85 16.38 -6.71
C GLU A 116 9.68 15.49 -6.24
N PRO A 117 8.88 15.95 -5.25
CA PRO A 117 7.75 15.18 -4.78
C PRO A 117 6.63 15.18 -5.85
N TRP A 118 6.09 14.01 -6.15
CA TRP A 118 4.93 13.88 -7.02
C TRP A 118 3.68 13.67 -6.17
N PHE A 119 2.82 14.68 -6.14
CA PHE A 119 1.55 14.64 -5.42
C PHE A 119 0.41 14.11 -6.28
N ILE A 120 -0.46 13.32 -5.66
CA ILE A 120 -1.70 12.80 -6.24
C ILE A 120 -2.86 12.92 -5.24
N PRO A 121 -4.10 13.12 -5.71
CA PRO A 121 -5.29 13.03 -4.85
C PRO A 121 -5.50 11.62 -4.32
N ASP A 122 -6.00 11.52 -3.09
CA ASP A 122 -6.45 10.28 -2.42
C ASP A 122 -7.48 9.49 -3.23
N SER A 123 -8.39 10.20 -3.91
CA SER A 123 -9.47 9.70 -4.75
C SER A 123 -9.03 9.14 -6.12
N THR A 124 -7.74 9.17 -6.44
CA THR A 124 -7.20 8.58 -7.69
C THR A 124 -7.43 7.07 -7.67
N THR A 125 -7.92 6.49 -8.78
CA THR A 125 -8.08 5.03 -8.89
C THR A 125 -6.73 4.33 -9.03
N LEU A 126 -6.65 3.06 -8.63
CA LEU A 126 -5.43 2.28 -8.82
C LEU A 126 -5.09 2.08 -10.31
N ALA A 127 -6.09 1.92 -11.17
CA ALA A 127 -5.90 1.80 -12.61
C ALA A 127 -5.26 3.06 -13.21
N ASP A 128 -5.76 4.24 -12.84
CA ASP A 128 -5.20 5.52 -13.29
C ASP A 128 -3.79 5.73 -12.73
N GLN A 129 -3.57 5.40 -11.46
CA GLN A 129 -2.27 5.56 -10.83
C GLN A 129 -1.22 4.59 -11.39
N LEU A 130 -1.58 3.33 -11.67
CA LEU A 130 -0.71 2.35 -12.33
C LEU A 130 -0.28 2.83 -13.70
N LYS A 131 -1.23 3.37 -14.48
CA LYS A 131 -0.95 3.97 -15.79
C LYS A 131 -0.02 5.18 -15.65
N ALA A 132 -0.27 6.06 -14.68
CA ALA A 132 0.56 7.22 -14.43
C ALA A 132 2.00 6.85 -14.04
N PHE A 133 2.18 5.84 -13.18
CA PHE A 133 3.50 5.29 -12.85
C PHE A 133 4.24 4.80 -14.10
N LYS A 134 3.55 4.04 -14.97
CA LYS A 134 4.12 3.54 -16.22
C LYS A 134 4.51 4.65 -17.19
N GLU A 135 3.66 5.66 -17.36
CA GLU A 135 3.88 6.78 -18.30
C GLU A 135 4.99 7.73 -17.83
N ARG A 136 5.08 7.97 -16.51
CA ARG A 136 6.10 8.85 -15.91
C ARG A 136 7.42 8.16 -15.63
N HIS A 137 7.47 6.83 -15.69
CA HIS A 137 8.61 6.02 -15.20
C HIS A 137 8.94 6.30 -13.72
N GLU A 138 7.91 6.59 -12.93
CA GLU A 138 7.98 6.83 -11.49
C GLU A 138 7.34 5.66 -10.75
N HIS A 139 7.77 5.40 -9.51
CA HIS A 139 7.30 4.24 -8.73
C HIS A 139 6.80 4.64 -7.34
N PHE A 140 6.69 5.94 -7.05
CA PHE A 140 6.34 6.44 -5.73
C PHE A 140 5.63 7.79 -5.85
N ALA A 141 4.57 7.97 -5.07
CA ALA A 141 3.79 9.20 -5.05
C ALA A 141 3.39 9.56 -3.62
N ILE A 142 3.19 10.85 -3.40
CA ILE A 142 2.70 11.45 -2.16
C ILE A 142 1.19 11.65 -2.31
N VAL A 143 0.42 11.11 -1.39
CA VAL A 143 -1.05 11.20 -1.38
C VAL A 143 -1.47 12.39 -0.53
N VAL A 144 -2.36 13.22 -1.06
CA VAL A 144 -2.91 14.40 -0.40
C VAL A 144 -4.42 14.46 -0.48
N ASP A 145 -5.03 15.11 0.51
CA ASP A 145 -6.46 15.44 0.50
C ASP A 145 -6.78 16.61 -0.44
N GLU A 146 -8.04 17.01 -0.51
CA GLU A 146 -8.50 18.11 -1.37
C GLU A 146 -8.00 19.50 -0.93
N TYR A 147 -7.48 19.60 0.29
CA TYR A 147 -6.88 20.81 0.85
C TYR A 147 -5.35 20.82 0.70
N GLY A 148 -4.77 19.75 0.14
CA GLY A 148 -3.32 19.58 -0.04
C GLY A 148 -2.59 19.09 1.21
N ALA A 149 -3.30 18.64 2.23
CA ALA A 149 -2.70 18.05 3.42
C ALA A 149 -2.16 16.65 3.11
N PHE A 150 -0.99 16.33 3.66
CA PHE A 150 -0.37 15.02 3.48
C PHE A 150 -1.18 13.93 4.18
N GLU A 151 -1.58 12.89 3.43
CA GLU A 151 -2.35 11.76 3.96
C GLU A 151 -1.57 10.45 3.99
N GLY A 152 -0.60 10.28 3.09
CA GLY A 152 0.17 9.06 3.00
C GLY A 152 1.02 8.98 1.74
N VAL A 153 1.55 7.79 1.47
CA VAL A 153 2.32 7.51 0.25
C VAL A 153 1.84 6.23 -0.38
N VAL A 154 2.01 6.12 -1.69
CA VAL A 154 1.73 4.90 -2.45
C VAL A 154 2.88 4.61 -3.39
N SER A 155 3.22 3.34 -3.56
CA SER A 155 4.23 2.88 -4.48
C SER A 155 3.64 2.01 -5.59
N LEU A 156 4.43 1.79 -6.64
CA LEU A 156 4.05 0.85 -7.70
C LEU A 156 3.90 -0.57 -7.13
N GLU A 157 4.76 -0.93 -6.19
CA GLU A 157 4.73 -2.23 -5.52
C GLU A 157 3.40 -2.45 -4.76
N ASP A 158 2.87 -1.43 -4.07
CA ASP A 158 1.57 -1.52 -3.37
C ASP A 158 0.42 -1.84 -4.36
N ILE A 159 0.43 -1.21 -5.54
CA ILE A 159 -0.60 -1.48 -6.57
C ILE A 159 -0.44 -2.87 -7.18
N LEU A 160 0.80 -3.32 -7.39
CA LEU A 160 1.05 -4.67 -7.90
C LEU A 160 0.66 -5.74 -6.88
N GLU A 161 0.78 -5.46 -5.59
CA GLU A 161 0.33 -6.33 -4.50
C GLU A 161 -1.18 -6.52 -4.52
N GLU A 162 -1.97 -5.49 -4.83
CA GLU A 162 -3.43 -5.65 -5.00
C GLU A 162 -3.80 -6.58 -6.18
N ILE A 163 -3.01 -6.56 -7.25
CA ILE A 163 -3.22 -7.46 -8.39
C ILE A 163 -2.79 -8.87 -8.01
N VAL A 164 -1.57 -9.02 -7.53
CA VAL A 164 -0.90 -10.32 -7.37
C VAL A 164 -1.37 -11.04 -6.10
N GLY A 165 -1.80 -10.30 -5.08
CA GLY A 165 -1.88 -10.76 -3.70
C GLY A 165 -0.50 -10.87 -3.06
N ASP A 166 -0.45 -11.23 -1.76
CA ASP A 166 0.79 -11.56 -1.08
C ASP A 166 1.56 -12.62 -1.90
N ILE A 167 2.80 -12.32 -2.33
CA ILE A 167 3.67 -13.25 -3.06
C ILE A 167 4.21 -14.30 -2.08
N ALA A 168 3.32 -15.12 -1.56
CA ALA A 168 3.64 -16.21 -0.66
C ALA A 168 2.75 -17.38 -1.02
N ASP A 169 3.20 -18.16 -2.01
CA ASP A 169 2.63 -19.45 -2.33
C ASP A 169 3.59 -20.58 -1.91
N GLU A 170 2.98 -21.74 -1.64
CA GLU A 170 3.46 -23.05 -1.17
C GLU A 170 3.30 -23.43 0.31
N THR A 171 3.01 -22.52 1.26
CA THR A 171 2.53 -22.95 2.60
C THR A 171 1.87 -21.80 3.35
N ASP A 172 0.54 -21.85 3.50
CA ASP A 172 -0.33 -21.02 4.37
C ASP A 172 0.35 -19.83 5.08
N VAL A 173 0.21 -18.62 4.51
CA VAL A 173 0.50 -17.41 5.28
C VAL A 173 -0.61 -17.21 6.32
N GLU A 174 -0.23 -17.30 7.58
CA GLU A 174 -1.05 -16.81 8.66
C GLU A 174 -1.23 -15.30 8.50
N VAL A 175 -2.44 -14.85 8.12
CA VAL A 175 -2.86 -13.45 8.35
C VAL A 175 -2.54 -13.13 9.81
N VAL A 176 -1.59 -12.21 10.01
CA VAL A 176 -1.08 -11.88 11.34
C VAL A 176 -2.23 -11.36 12.18
N GLY A 177 -2.53 -12.09 13.27
CA GLY A 177 -3.71 -11.78 14.10
C GLY A 177 -4.93 -12.66 13.85
N VAL A 178 -4.84 -13.68 13.01
CA VAL A 178 -5.90 -14.66 12.77
C VAL A 178 -5.44 -16.05 13.20
N GLN A 179 -6.13 -16.64 14.18
CA GLN A 179 -5.83 -17.95 14.76
C GLN A 179 -7.04 -18.90 14.67
N PRO A 180 -7.04 -19.83 13.70
CA PRO A 180 -8.04 -20.90 13.63
C PRO A 180 -7.98 -21.81 14.86
N GLN A 181 -9.13 -22.29 15.31
CA GLN A 181 -9.26 -23.20 16.45
C GLN A 181 -9.69 -24.60 15.98
N ALA A 182 -9.40 -25.61 16.81
CA ALA A 182 -9.72 -27.01 16.49
C ALA A 182 -11.23 -27.30 16.42
N ASP A 183 -12.08 -26.42 16.96
CA ASP A 183 -13.54 -26.51 16.92
C ASP A 183 -14.17 -25.79 15.72
N GLY A 184 -13.34 -25.22 14.82
CA GLY A 184 -13.79 -24.46 13.66
C GLY A 184 -14.05 -22.98 13.92
N SER A 185 -13.87 -22.49 15.15
CA SER A 185 -13.89 -21.06 15.44
C SER A 185 -12.57 -20.39 15.03
N VAL A 186 -12.57 -19.07 14.88
CA VAL A 186 -11.39 -18.29 14.51
C VAL A 186 -11.25 -17.09 15.44
N ILE A 187 -10.11 -16.97 16.10
CA ILE A 187 -9.76 -15.78 16.89
C ILE A 187 -9.13 -14.77 15.95
N VAL A 188 -9.67 -13.56 15.91
CA VAL A 188 -9.20 -12.49 15.00
C VAL A 188 -8.91 -11.23 15.80
N ARG A 189 -7.77 -10.57 15.54
CA ARG A 189 -7.48 -9.24 16.07
C ARG A 189 -8.38 -8.19 15.40
N GLY A 190 -8.81 -7.21 16.18
CA GLY A 190 -9.73 -6.18 15.71
C GLY A 190 -9.21 -5.31 14.55
N ASP A 191 -7.89 -5.22 14.36
CA ASP A 191 -7.24 -4.46 13.30
C ASP A 191 -7.12 -5.21 11.96
N VAL A 192 -7.48 -6.48 11.92
CA VAL A 192 -7.51 -7.26 10.67
C VAL A 192 -8.64 -6.75 9.77
N THR A 193 -8.37 -6.62 8.48
CA THR A 193 -9.37 -6.15 7.52
C THR A 193 -10.41 -7.23 7.22
N ILE A 194 -11.64 -6.80 6.92
CA ILE A 194 -12.71 -7.72 6.56
C ILE A 194 -12.41 -8.39 5.22
N ARG A 195 -11.79 -7.65 4.30
CA ARG A 195 -11.34 -8.13 2.99
C ARG A 195 -10.32 -9.26 3.13
N ASP A 196 -9.36 -9.16 4.05
CA ASP A 196 -8.39 -10.25 4.32
C ASP A 196 -9.06 -11.52 4.83
N LEU A 197 -10.06 -11.39 5.69
CA LEU A 197 -10.83 -12.54 6.18
C LEU A 197 -11.67 -13.18 5.08
N ASN A 198 -12.37 -12.36 4.28
CA ASN A 198 -13.15 -12.84 3.15
C ASN A 198 -12.25 -13.58 2.14
N ARG A 199 -11.09 -13.01 1.82
CA ARG A 199 -10.09 -13.61 0.92
C ARG A 199 -9.53 -14.94 1.48
N ARG A 200 -9.17 -14.98 2.76
CA ARG A 200 -8.57 -16.18 3.38
C ARG A 200 -9.55 -17.33 3.56
N PHE A 201 -10.76 -17.03 4.03
CA PHE A 201 -11.71 -18.07 4.43
C PHE A 201 -12.87 -18.27 3.44
N GLY A 202 -12.90 -17.51 2.34
CA GLY A 202 -14.03 -17.50 1.41
C GLY A 202 -15.32 -16.98 2.06
N TRP A 203 -15.18 -16.15 3.09
CA TRP A 203 -16.33 -15.55 3.78
C TRP A 203 -16.94 -14.41 2.96
N ARG A 204 -18.16 -14.03 3.34
CA ARG A 204 -18.90 -12.90 2.77
C ARG A 204 -19.34 -11.97 3.90
N LEU A 205 -18.38 -11.56 4.71
CA LEU A 205 -18.60 -10.54 5.72
C LEU A 205 -18.78 -9.18 5.03
N PRO A 206 -19.68 -8.31 5.53
CA PRO A 206 -19.90 -6.99 4.97
C PRO A 206 -18.68 -6.09 5.19
N ASP A 207 -18.13 -5.57 4.11
CA ASP A 207 -16.95 -4.70 4.06
C ASP A 207 -17.24 -3.28 3.54
N GLU A 208 -18.50 -2.99 3.16
CA GLU A 208 -18.93 -1.67 2.71
C GLU A 208 -19.04 -0.66 3.87
N GLU A 209 -19.42 -1.14 5.07
CA GLU A 209 -19.72 -0.29 6.23
C GLU A 209 -18.53 -0.13 7.18
N ALA A 210 -17.54 -1.01 7.10
CA ALA A 210 -16.34 -0.96 7.92
C ALA A 210 -15.17 -1.70 7.27
N ALA A 211 -13.95 -1.15 7.37
CA ALA A 211 -12.77 -1.78 6.79
C ALA A 211 -12.19 -2.94 7.64
N THR A 212 -12.43 -2.94 8.97
CA THR A 212 -11.80 -3.87 9.92
C THR A 212 -12.81 -4.61 10.79
N VAL A 213 -12.41 -5.74 11.38
CA VAL A 213 -13.26 -6.52 12.30
C VAL A 213 -13.75 -5.69 13.48
N ALA A 214 -12.88 -4.87 14.08
CA ALA A 214 -13.29 -3.96 15.15
C ALA A 214 -14.28 -2.90 14.64
N GLY A 215 -14.03 -2.36 13.45
CA GLY A 215 -14.95 -1.43 12.79
C GLY A 215 -16.34 -2.03 12.58
N LEU A 216 -16.40 -3.27 12.10
CA LEU A 216 -17.66 -3.97 11.87
C LEU A 216 -18.40 -4.25 13.19
N LEU A 217 -17.68 -4.70 14.22
CA LEU A 217 -18.26 -4.91 15.55
C LEU A 217 -18.83 -3.61 16.12
N LEU A 218 -18.13 -2.49 15.99
CA LEU A 218 -18.61 -1.18 16.43
C LEU A 218 -19.84 -0.73 15.65
N TYR A 219 -19.86 -0.96 14.33
CA TYR A 219 -20.98 -0.65 13.46
C TYR A 219 -22.24 -1.44 13.86
N GLU A 220 -22.12 -2.76 14.00
CA GLU A 220 -23.24 -3.66 14.31
C GLU A 220 -23.75 -3.48 15.74
N THR A 221 -22.83 -3.35 16.71
CA THR A 221 -23.22 -3.28 18.13
C THR A 221 -23.62 -1.87 18.57
N ARG A 222 -23.26 -0.84 17.79
CA ARG A 222 -23.45 0.60 18.09
C ARG A 222 -22.97 1.00 19.50
N ARG A 223 -22.00 0.28 20.04
CA ARG A 223 -21.43 0.46 21.37
C ARG A 223 -19.94 0.17 21.31
N ILE A 224 -19.16 0.88 22.12
CA ILE A 224 -17.75 0.55 22.31
C ILE A 224 -17.70 -0.65 23.29
N PRO A 225 -17.21 -1.82 22.88
CA PRO A 225 -17.08 -3.01 23.73
C PRO A 225 -15.98 -2.86 24.80
#